data_AF-A0A0Q5QND9-F1
#
_entry.id   AF-A0A0Q5QND9-F1
#
_cell.length_a   1.000
_cell.length_b   1.000
_cell.length_c   1.000
_cell.angle_alpha   90.00
_cell.angle_beta   90.00
_cell.angle_gamma   90.00
#
_symmetry.space_group_name_H-M   'P 1'
#
loop_
_entity.id
_entity.type
_entity.pdbx_description
1 polymer ?
#
loop_
_entity_poly.entity_id
_entity_poly.type
_entity_poly.pdbx_seq_one_letter_code
_entity_poly.pdbx_strand_id
1 'polypeptide(L)'
;MSTHTTLDTDDDGRPDVWLSSDDPSDTFADHEAIDIDFDGTPDKVYVDTDDSGYADTEYLDTDHDGHIDYAGDVSGDGISMDLMDTSSPSAVDEHDANQLFHE
;
A
#
# COMPACT_ATOMS: atom_id res chain seq x y z
N MET A 1 9.41 4.64 -16.85
CA MET A 1 10.21 4.90 -15.64
C MET A 1 9.21 4.70 -14.55
N SER A 2 9.36 3.66 -13.74
CA SER A 2 8.35 3.30 -12.76
C SER A 2 8.58 4.14 -11.48
N THR A 3 7.51 4.56 -10.84
CA THR A 3 7.55 5.27 -9.55
C THR A 3 7.42 4.23 -8.44
N HIS A 4 8.25 4.34 -7.39
CA HIS A 4 8.18 3.46 -6.23
C HIS A 4 8.26 4.29 -4.96
N THR A 5 7.31 4.08 -4.05
CA THR A 5 7.20 4.74 -2.75
C THR A 5 7.17 3.67 -1.67
N THR A 6 7.92 3.86 -0.59
CA THR A 6 7.93 2.94 0.56
C THR A 6 7.68 3.72 1.84
N LEU A 7 6.88 3.18 2.74
CA LEU A 7 6.65 3.73 4.07
C LEU A 7 7.17 2.75 5.12
N ASP A 8 7.89 3.29 6.10
CA ASP A 8 8.37 2.62 7.31
C ASP A 8 7.84 3.46 8.48
N THR A 9 6.77 3.00 9.12
CA THR A 9 5.99 3.73 10.13
C THR A 9 6.54 3.49 11.53
N ASP A 10 7.12 2.31 11.77
CA ASP A 10 7.66 1.92 13.06
C ASP A 10 9.18 2.16 13.21
N ASP A 11 9.84 2.62 12.13
CA ASP A 11 11.26 3.00 12.03
C ASP A 11 12.19 1.80 12.34
N ASP A 12 11.75 0.58 12.03
CA ASP A 12 12.52 -0.64 12.27
C ASP A 12 13.56 -0.92 11.17
N GLY A 13 13.49 -0.17 10.07
CA GLY A 13 14.36 -0.30 8.89
C GLY A 13 13.84 -1.25 7.83
N ARG A 14 12.62 -1.77 7.98
CA ARG A 14 11.85 -2.52 7.00
C ARG A 14 10.60 -1.70 6.67
N PRO A 15 10.29 -1.49 5.38
CA PRO A 15 9.05 -0.83 5.04
C PRO A 15 7.86 -1.69 5.44
N ASP A 16 6.80 -1.05 5.93
CA ASP A 16 5.50 -1.69 6.14
C ASP A 16 4.66 -1.62 4.89
N VAL A 17 4.89 -0.61 4.03
CA VAL A 17 4.09 -0.40 2.81
C VAL A 17 5.00 -0.15 1.61
N TRP A 18 4.65 -0.78 0.50
CA TRP A 18 5.26 -0.55 -0.81
C TRP A 18 4.20 -0.19 -1.83
N LEU A 19 4.38 0.95 -2.50
CA LEU A 19 3.54 1.40 -3.60
C LEU A 19 4.37 1.47 -4.88
N SER A 20 3.85 0.94 -5.97
CA SER A 20 4.51 0.98 -7.28
C SER A 20 3.54 1.36 -8.37
N SER A 21 3.96 2.24 -9.28
CA SER A 21 3.29 2.50 -10.55
C SER A 21 4.29 2.37 -11.70
N ASP A 22 3.88 1.74 -12.80
CA ASP A 22 4.70 1.63 -14.00
C ASP A 22 4.67 2.89 -14.87
N ASP A 23 3.63 3.73 -14.74
CA ASP A 23 3.53 5.02 -15.43
C ASP A 23 3.86 6.20 -14.48
N PRO A 24 4.92 6.96 -14.76
CA PRO A 24 5.33 8.08 -13.89
C PRO A 24 4.35 9.27 -13.93
N SER A 25 3.32 9.22 -14.79
CA SER A 25 2.26 10.21 -14.82
C SER A 25 1.02 9.84 -14.01
N ASP A 26 0.98 8.63 -13.45
CA ASP A 26 -0.13 8.21 -12.60
C ASP A 26 -0.07 8.91 -11.25
N THR A 27 -1.26 9.20 -10.76
CA THR A 27 -1.47 9.67 -9.39
C THR A 27 -1.78 8.52 -8.43
N PHE A 28 -1.98 7.31 -8.97
CA PHE A 28 -2.37 6.12 -8.22
C PHE A 28 -1.37 4.98 -8.43
N ALA A 29 -1.31 4.06 -7.47
CA ALA A 29 -0.41 2.93 -7.54
C ALA A 29 -1.10 1.77 -8.27
N ASP A 30 -0.38 1.10 -9.16
CA ASP A 30 -0.82 -0.16 -9.76
C ASP A 30 -0.74 -1.31 -8.74
N HIS A 31 0.23 -1.23 -7.82
CA HIS A 31 0.50 -2.26 -6.83
C HIS A 31 0.75 -1.63 -5.47
N GLU A 32 0.02 -2.12 -4.46
CA GLU A 32 0.23 -1.82 -3.06
C GLU A 32 0.53 -3.11 -2.31
N ALA A 33 1.57 -3.15 -1.49
CA ALA A 33 1.85 -4.25 -0.59
C ALA A 33 1.97 -3.72 0.84
N ILE A 34 1.42 -4.44 1.82
CA ILE A 34 1.36 -4.04 3.23
C ILE A 34 1.79 -5.21 4.09
N ASP A 35 2.77 -4.98 4.95
CA ASP A 35 3.21 -5.81 6.07
C ASP A 35 2.56 -5.27 7.34
N ILE A 36 1.71 -6.08 7.99
CA ILE A 36 0.92 -5.71 9.17
C ILE A 36 1.61 -6.19 10.45
N ASP A 37 2.39 -7.27 10.38
CA ASP A 37 3.07 -7.85 11.53
C ASP A 37 4.55 -7.44 11.66
N PHE A 38 5.05 -6.64 10.70
CA PHE A 38 6.37 -6.03 10.66
C PHE A 38 7.49 -7.08 10.60
N ASP A 39 7.25 -8.21 9.93
CA ASP A 39 8.24 -9.28 9.82
C ASP A 39 9.19 -9.10 8.62
N GLY A 40 8.88 -8.15 7.75
CA GLY A 40 9.54 -7.83 6.49
C GLY A 40 8.94 -8.51 5.27
N THR A 41 7.78 -9.13 5.40
CA THR A 41 7.04 -9.83 4.36
C THR A 41 5.63 -9.25 4.26
N PRO A 42 5.15 -8.91 3.07
CA PRO A 42 3.82 -8.32 2.94
C PRO A 42 2.72 -9.36 3.17
N ASP A 43 1.86 -9.10 4.14
CA ASP A 43 0.65 -9.85 4.43
C ASP A 43 -0.44 -9.61 3.40
N LYS A 44 -0.52 -8.38 2.88
CA LYS A 44 -1.53 -7.97 1.91
C LYS A 44 -0.90 -7.40 0.68
N VAL A 45 -1.44 -7.74 -0.48
CA VAL A 45 -1.09 -7.10 -1.74
C VAL A 45 -2.36 -6.75 -2.48
N TYR A 46 -2.49 -5.50 -2.90
CA TYR A 46 -3.56 -5.03 -3.76
C TYR A 46 -3.01 -4.69 -5.14
N VAL A 47 -3.84 -4.95 -6.16
CA VAL A 47 -3.52 -4.63 -7.56
C VAL A 47 -4.67 -3.85 -8.20
N ASP A 48 -4.35 -2.69 -8.77
CA ASP A 48 -5.20 -1.91 -9.67
C ASP A 48 -4.78 -2.22 -11.11
N THR A 49 -5.70 -2.76 -11.90
CA THR A 49 -5.45 -3.17 -13.28
C THR A 49 -6.11 -2.20 -14.28
N ASP A 50 -7.08 -1.40 -13.84
CA ASP A 50 -7.78 -0.41 -14.67
C ASP A 50 -7.24 1.02 -14.48
N ASP A 51 -6.26 1.21 -13.58
CA ASP A 51 -5.71 2.51 -13.18
C ASP A 51 -6.81 3.47 -12.69
N SER A 52 -7.76 2.90 -11.96
CA SER A 52 -8.93 3.62 -11.47
C SER A 52 -8.64 4.39 -10.16
N GLY A 53 -7.50 4.10 -9.54
CA GLY A 53 -7.13 4.51 -8.19
C GLY A 53 -7.71 3.61 -7.11
N TYR A 54 -8.31 2.48 -7.49
CA TYR A 54 -8.89 1.51 -6.57
C TYR A 54 -8.43 0.11 -6.94
N ALA A 55 -8.21 -0.74 -5.93
CA ALA A 55 -7.86 -2.11 -6.24
C ALA A 55 -9.00 -2.88 -6.90
N ASP A 56 -8.62 -3.68 -7.89
CA ASP A 56 -9.46 -4.71 -8.47
C ASP A 56 -9.26 -6.04 -7.75
N THR A 57 -8.04 -6.34 -7.30
CA THR A 57 -7.67 -7.63 -6.70
C THR A 57 -6.95 -7.44 -5.37
N GLU A 58 -7.31 -8.24 -4.37
CA GLU A 58 -6.59 -8.41 -3.12
C GLU A 58 -5.93 -9.78 -3.07
N TYR A 59 -4.76 -9.83 -2.47
CA TYR A 59 -4.01 -11.02 -2.13
C TYR A 59 -3.69 -10.96 -0.65
N LEU A 60 -3.87 -12.07 0.06
CA LEU A 60 -3.64 -12.19 1.49
C LEU A 60 -2.77 -13.41 1.79
N ASP A 61 -1.68 -13.19 2.50
CA ASP A 61 -0.91 -14.19 3.21
C ASP A 61 -1.43 -14.21 4.66
N THR A 62 -2.00 -15.33 5.09
CA THR A 62 -2.60 -15.45 6.43
C THR A 62 -1.69 -16.18 7.42
N ASP A 63 -0.73 -16.96 6.92
CA ASP A 63 0.21 -17.70 7.75
C ASP A 63 1.62 -17.08 7.80
N HIS A 64 1.80 -15.93 7.14
CA HIS A 64 3.00 -15.08 7.16
C HIS A 64 4.23 -15.88 6.72
N ASP A 65 4.05 -16.74 5.71
CA ASP A 65 5.11 -17.61 5.17
C ASP A 65 5.77 -17.02 3.91
N GLY A 66 5.27 -15.89 3.44
CA GLY A 66 5.68 -15.19 2.22
C GLY A 66 5.02 -15.74 0.96
N HIS A 67 4.03 -16.61 1.10
CA HIS A 67 3.19 -17.08 0.03
C HIS A 67 1.74 -16.67 0.25
N ILE A 68 1.15 -16.14 -0.82
CA ILE A 68 -0.25 -15.78 -0.79
C ILE A 68 -1.14 -17.03 -0.64
N ASP A 69 -1.95 -17.03 0.41
CA ASP A 69 -2.97 -18.04 0.68
C ASP A 69 -4.26 -17.79 -0.10
N TYR A 70 -4.63 -16.52 -0.23
CA TYR A 70 -5.92 -16.10 -0.75
C TYR A 70 -5.78 -14.99 -1.79
N ALA A 71 -6.58 -15.10 -2.85
CA ALA A 71 -6.74 -14.06 -3.85
C ALA A 71 -8.24 -13.81 -4.07
N GLY A 72 -8.67 -12.55 -3.94
CA GLY A 72 -10.05 -12.12 -4.06
C GLY A 72 -10.19 -10.96 -5.05
N ASP A 73 -11.31 -10.94 -5.77
CA ASP A 73 -11.75 -9.74 -6.49
C ASP A 73 -12.40 -8.79 -5.48
N VAL A 74 -11.91 -7.56 -5.45
CA VAL A 74 -12.28 -6.47 -4.54
C VAL A 74 -12.68 -5.21 -5.30
N SER A 75 -12.91 -5.39 -6.60
CA SER A 75 -13.44 -4.40 -7.53
C SER A 75 -14.72 -3.77 -6.95
N GLY A 76 -14.59 -2.56 -6.40
CA GLY A 76 -15.70 -1.80 -5.82
C GLY A 76 -15.86 -1.87 -4.31
N ASP A 77 -14.93 -2.50 -3.58
CA ASP A 77 -14.87 -2.47 -2.11
C ASP A 77 -14.35 -1.12 -1.56
N GLY A 78 -13.88 -0.23 -2.45
CA GLY A 78 -13.51 1.15 -2.10
C GLY A 78 -12.13 1.29 -1.47
N ILE A 79 -11.26 0.31 -1.67
CA ILE A 79 -9.84 0.35 -1.31
C ILE A 79 -9.07 1.21 -2.31
N SER A 80 -8.71 2.41 -1.89
CA SER A 80 -7.99 3.39 -2.71
C SER A 80 -6.47 3.18 -2.62
N MET A 81 -5.78 3.21 -3.76
CA MET A 81 -4.31 3.13 -3.84
C MET A 81 -3.69 4.48 -4.24
N ASP A 82 -3.64 5.42 -3.30
CA ASP A 82 -3.04 6.74 -3.56
C ASP A 82 -1.51 6.68 -3.40
N LEU A 83 -0.78 7.10 -4.42
CA LEU A 83 0.69 7.21 -4.37
C LEU A 83 1.16 8.33 -3.41
N MET A 84 0.30 9.30 -3.10
CA MET A 84 0.64 10.49 -2.31
C MET A 84 0.06 10.50 -0.88
N ASP A 85 -0.85 9.57 -0.56
CA ASP A 85 -1.44 9.43 0.77
C ASP A 85 -1.04 8.09 1.38
N THR A 86 0.15 8.03 1.95
CA THR A 86 0.61 6.86 2.73
C THR A 86 -0.04 6.80 4.12
N SER A 87 -1.07 7.61 4.37
CA SER A 87 -1.66 7.81 5.69
C SER A 87 -2.72 6.77 6.08
N SER A 88 -3.10 5.84 5.19
CA SER A 88 -4.21 4.93 5.49
C SER A 88 -4.21 3.64 4.69
N PRO A 89 -3.69 2.54 5.26
CA PRO A 89 -4.20 1.23 4.88
C PRO A 89 -5.32 0.72 5.80
N SER A 90 -5.46 1.13 7.08
CA SER A 90 -6.59 0.67 7.95
C SER A 90 -6.72 1.28 9.36
N ALA A 91 -6.00 2.33 9.75
CA ALA A 91 -6.13 2.90 11.10
C ALA A 91 -6.90 4.22 11.09
N VAL A 92 -7.98 4.26 11.85
CA VAL A 92 -8.70 5.45 12.31
C VAL A 92 -7.75 6.58 12.74
N ASP A 93 -8.04 7.79 12.25
CA ASP A 93 -7.73 9.14 12.76
C ASP A 93 -6.98 9.24 14.11
N GLU A 94 -5.83 9.93 14.13
CA GLU A 94 -5.60 11.21 14.86
C GLU A 94 -4.13 11.67 14.64
N HIS A 95 -3.78 12.24 13.48
CA HIS A 95 -2.65 13.19 13.43
C HIS A 95 -2.63 14.10 12.18
N ASP A 96 -3.72 14.85 11.93
CA ASP A 96 -3.53 16.17 11.30
C ASP A 96 -2.84 17.08 12.33
N ALA A 97 -1.51 17.05 12.31
CA ALA A 97 -0.62 18.18 12.58
C ALA A 97 0.81 17.67 12.68
N ASN A 98 1.61 17.99 11.66
CA ASN A 98 2.93 18.62 11.83
C ASN A 98 4.02 18.04 10.91
N GLN A 99 3.94 18.32 9.62
CA GLN A 99 5.15 18.59 8.83
C GLN A 99 5.00 19.91 8.04
N LEU A 100 4.91 20.97 8.84
CA LEU A 100 5.21 22.34 8.43
C LEU A 100 6.58 22.72 9.01
N PHE A 101 7.69 22.22 8.47
CA PHE A 101 9.01 22.85 8.61
C PHE A 101 9.86 22.43 7.38
N HIS A 102 9.92 23.30 6.37
CA HIS A 102 11.00 24.27 6.12
C HIS A 102 12.37 23.63 5.86
N GLU A 103 12.90 23.88 4.65
CA GLU A 103 14.08 24.72 4.44
C GLU A 103 13.90 25.58 3.19
#